data_AF-A0A923VDI8-F1
#
_entry.id   AF-A0A923VDI8-F1
#
_cell.length_a   1.000
_cell.length_b   1.000
_cell.length_c   1.000
_cell.angle_alpha   90.00
_cell.angle_beta   90.00
_cell.angle_gamma   90.00
#
_symmetry.space_group_name_H-M   'P 1'
#
loop_
_entity.id
_entity.type
_entity.pdbx_description
1 polymer ?
#
loop_
_entity_poly.entity_id
_entity_poly.type
_entity_poly.pdbx_seq_one_letter_code
_entity_poly.pdbx_strand_id
1 'polypeptide(L)'
;MNAFTIGEGWTLFLDRDGVINHEVHLNYVNTLEEFKFYEGAKEAFKIFAARFKHIIIVTNQRGVGRGITTIENLDLIHQAMVSAVTDYGGRIDEVYFAAELDIDSPNRKP
;
A
#
# COMPACT_ATOMS: atom_id res chain seq x y z
N MET A 1 -13.06 -7.10 26.42
CA MET A 1 -12.78 -7.10 24.98
C MET A 1 -12.22 -8.47 24.64
N ASN A 2 -12.89 -9.26 23.80
CA ASN A 2 -12.30 -10.50 23.29
C ASN A 2 -11.20 -10.09 22.32
N ALA A 3 -9.95 -10.21 22.75
CA ALA A 3 -8.82 -10.05 21.86
C ALA A 3 -8.88 -11.22 20.87
N PHE A 4 -9.20 -10.92 19.60
CA PHE A 4 -9.02 -11.89 18.54
C PHE A 4 -7.54 -12.26 18.51
N THR A 5 -7.22 -13.53 18.75
CA THR A 5 -5.85 -14.02 18.55
C THR A 5 -5.62 -14.10 17.05
N ILE A 6 -4.76 -13.23 16.52
CA ILE A 6 -4.28 -13.32 15.13
C ILE A 6 -3.48 -14.61 15.03
N GLY A 7 -4.02 -15.57 14.27
CA GLY A 7 -3.37 -16.87 14.06
C GLY A 7 -2.43 -16.84 12.85
N GLU A 8 -1.54 -17.83 12.75
CA GLU A 8 -0.52 -17.96 11.69
C GLU A 8 -1.09 -18.08 10.26
N GLY A 9 -2.41 -18.25 10.09
CA GLY A 9 -3.08 -18.34 8.79
C GLY A 9 -3.66 -17.01 8.28
N TRP A 10 -3.60 -15.93 9.06
CA TRP A 10 -4.28 -14.68 8.72
C TRP A 10 -3.52 -13.87 7.66
N THR A 11 -4.27 -13.19 6.80
CA THR A 11 -3.74 -12.25 5.80
C THR A 11 -4.13 -10.83 6.19
N LEU A 12 -3.15 -9.93 6.16
CA LEU A 12 -3.34 -8.50 6.38
C LEU A 12 -3.45 -7.80 5.03
N PHE A 13 -4.59 -7.12 4.80
CA PHE A 13 -4.75 -6.20 3.68
C PHE A 13 -4.62 -4.77 4.19
N LEU A 14 -3.84 -3.94 3.50
CA LEU A 14 -3.63 -2.54 3.85
C LEU A 14 -3.87 -1.63 2.64
N ASP A 15 -4.38 -0.43 2.90
CA ASP A 15 -4.28 0.67 1.95
C ASP A 15 -2.84 1.21 1.88
N ARG A 16 -2.55 1.99 0.85
CA ARG A 16 -1.30 2.72 0.64
C ARG A 16 -1.41 4.16 1.12
N ASP A 17 -2.16 4.99 0.38
CA ASP A 17 -2.27 6.43 0.64
C ASP A 17 -3.18 6.69 1.86
N GLY A 18 -2.70 7.48 2.82
CA GLY A 18 -3.39 7.74 4.09
C GLY A 18 -3.22 6.64 5.15
N VAL A 19 -2.51 5.55 4.84
CA VAL A 19 -2.25 4.43 5.77
C VAL A 19 -0.76 4.13 5.91
N ILE A 20 -0.06 3.87 4.79
CA ILE A 20 1.39 3.61 4.76
C ILE A 20 2.15 4.91 4.53
N ASN A 21 1.69 5.70 3.55
CA ASN A 21 2.24 7.01 3.22
C ASN A 21 1.21 8.11 3.41
N HIS A 22 1.70 9.33 3.61
CA HIS A 22 0.86 10.52 3.59
C HIS A 22 0.11 10.62 2.26
N GLU A 23 -1.20 10.80 2.33
CA GLU A 23 -2.00 11.16 1.16
C GLU A 23 -1.72 12.61 0.76
N VAL A 24 -1.85 12.90 -0.54
CA VAL A 24 -1.80 14.29 -1.04
C VAL A 24 -3.24 14.78 -1.17
N HIS A 25 -3.60 15.80 -0.40
CA HIS A 25 -4.97 16.32 -0.37
C HIS A 25 -5.45 16.73 -1.77
N LEU A 26 -6.58 16.16 -2.20
CA LEU A 26 -7.20 16.38 -3.52
C LEU A 26 -6.28 16.07 -4.71
N ASN A 27 -5.20 15.32 -4.52
CA ASN A 27 -4.25 14.97 -5.57
C ASN A 27 -3.77 13.51 -5.42
N TYR A 28 -2.86 13.09 -6.29
CA TYR A 28 -2.27 11.76 -6.31
C TYR A 28 -0.79 11.84 -5.93
N VAL A 29 -0.26 10.76 -5.36
CA VAL A 29 1.19 10.56 -5.26
C VAL A 29 1.66 10.06 -6.62
N ASN A 30 2.31 10.92 -7.39
CA ASN A 30 2.69 10.69 -8.77
C ASN A 30 4.19 10.41 -8.94
N THR A 31 5.02 10.87 -8.00
CA THR A 31 6.46 10.67 -8.04
C THR A 31 6.99 10.04 -6.75
N LEU A 32 8.21 9.52 -6.81
CA LEU A 32 8.87 8.95 -5.65
C LEU A 32 9.14 9.99 -4.56
N GLU A 33 9.39 11.25 -4.93
CA GLU A 33 9.62 12.35 -3.99
C GLU A 33 8.37 12.66 -3.18
N GLU A 34 7.18 12.52 -3.77
CA GLU A 34 5.90 12.73 -3.10
C GLU A 34 5.55 11.58 -2.14
N PHE A 35 6.11 10.37 -2.36
CA PHE A 35 5.87 9.23 -1.50
C PHE A 35 6.60 9.38 -0.16
N LYS A 36 5.86 9.74 0.89
CA LYS A 36 6.38 9.91 2.25
C LYS A 36 5.71 8.93 3.22
N PHE A 37 6.47 7.98 3.75
CA PHE A 37 5.98 7.09 4.82
C PHE A 37 5.49 7.88 6.03
N TYR A 38 4.42 7.41 6.68
CA TYR A 38 4.10 7.83 8.03
C TYR A 38 5.19 7.40 9.01
N GLU A 39 5.36 8.16 10.10
CA GLU A 39 6.20 7.76 11.21
C GLU A 39 5.74 6.41 11.80
N GLY A 40 6.67 5.49 12.00
CA GLY A 40 6.37 4.14 12.52
C GLY A 40 5.83 3.16 11.48
N ALA A 41 5.56 3.57 10.24
CA ALA A 41 4.98 2.67 9.24
C ALA A 41 5.89 1.46 8.94
N LYS A 42 7.19 1.69 8.75
CA LYS A 42 8.16 0.63 8.45
C LYS A 42 8.36 -0.31 9.65
N GLU A 43 8.39 0.24 10.86
CA GLU A 43 8.43 -0.48 12.13
C GLU A 43 7.21 -1.41 12.26
N ALA A 44 6.03 -0.93 11.87
CA ALA A 44 4.80 -1.71 11.90
C ALA A 44 4.89 -2.92 10.95
N PHE A 45 5.46 -2.78 9.75
CA PHE A 45 5.64 -3.92 8.84
C PHE A 45 6.55 -5.01 9.40
N LYS A 46 7.57 -4.67 10.19
CA LYS A 46 8.39 -5.66 10.91
C LYS A 46 7.56 -6.45 11.93
N ILE A 47 6.65 -5.76 12.63
CA ILE A 47 5.71 -6.37 13.59
C ILE A 47 4.69 -7.26 12.87
N PHE A 48 4.20 -6.83 11.70
CA PHE A 48 3.23 -7.56 10.88
C PHE A 48 3.84 -8.83 10.29
N ALA A 49 5.09 -8.77 9.81
CA ALA A 49 5.76 -9.90 9.17
C ALA A 49 5.87 -11.14 10.07
N ALA A 50 5.92 -10.92 11.40
CA ALA A 50 5.95 -11.97 12.41
C ALA A 50 4.55 -12.48 12.83
N ARG A 51 3.47 -11.78 12.46
CA ARG A 51 2.09 -12.07 12.91
C ARG A 51 1.18 -12.59 11.81
N PHE A 52 1.40 -12.17 10.57
CA PHE A 52 0.54 -12.50 9.44
C PHE A 52 1.27 -13.38 8.44
N LYS A 53 0.52 -14.33 7.89
CA LYS A 53 0.99 -15.20 6.82
C LYS A 53 1.32 -14.41 5.57
N HIS A 54 0.44 -13.48 5.22
CA HIS A 54 0.55 -12.63 4.04
C HIS A 54 0.23 -11.18 4.40
N ILE A 55 0.95 -10.24 3.81
CA ILE A 55 0.75 -8.79 3.93
C ILE A 55 0.61 -8.24 2.51
N ILE A 56 -0.60 -7.83 2.16
CA ILE A 56 -0.98 -7.44 0.80
C ILE A 56 -1.40 -5.98 0.81
N ILE A 57 -0.84 -5.18 -0.10
CA ILE A 57 -1.26 -3.80 -0.29
C ILE A 57 -2.32 -3.77 -1.40
N VAL A 58 -3.44 -3.11 -1.14
CA VAL A 58 -4.54 -2.92 -2.10
C VAL A 58 -4.87 -1.44 -2.20
N THR A 59 -4.71 -0.83 -3.38
CA THR A 59 -4.82 0.63 -3.53
C THR A 59 -5.54 1.07 -4.81
N ASN A 60 -6.34 2.14 -4.71
CA ASN A 60 -7.01 2.75 -5.86
C ASN A 60 -6.11 3.87 -6.42
N GLN A 61 -5.54 3.68 -7.60
CA GLN A 61 -4.58 4.59 -8.25
C GLN A 61 -5.20 5.27 -9.48
N ARG A 62 -6.26 6.05 -9.24
CA ARG A 62 -7.01 6.76 -10.30
C ARG A 62 -6.16 7.78 -11.07
N GLY A 63 -5.04 8.22 -10.50
CA GLY A 63 -4.05 9.07 -11.20
C GLY A 63 -3.55 8.42 -12.49
N VAL A 64 -3.42 7.08 -12.50
CA VAL A 64 -3.07 6.30 -13.70
C VAL A 64 -4.17 6.37 -14.74
N GLY A 65 -5.42 6.04 -14.37
CA GLY A 65 -6.54 6.08 -15.32
C GLY A 65 -6.82 7.47 -15.88
N ARG A 66 -6.40 8.53 -15.17
CA ARG A 66 -6.47 9.93 -15.62
C ARG A 66 -5.27 10.37 -16.47
N GLY A 67 -4.24 9.53 -16.63
CA GLY A 67 -3.01 9.88 -17.34
C GLY A 67 -2.11 10.88 -16.61
N ILE A 68 -2.33 11.08 -15.30
CA ILE A 68 -1.52 11.97 -14.45
C ILE A 68 -0.27 11.22 -13.95
N THR A 69 -0.44 9.95 -13.60
CA THR A 69 0.64 9.04 -13.20
C THR A 69 0.87 8.03 -14.31
N THR A 70 2.11 7.81 -14.74
CA THR A 70 2.41 6.69 -15.65
C THR A 70 2.49 5.37 -14.87
N ILE A 71 2.29 4.25 -15.56
CA ILE A 71 2.45 2.93 -14.94
C ILE A 71 3.89 2.75 -14.42
N GLU A 72 4.87 3.23 -15.19
CA GLU A 72 6.28 3.13 -14.84
C GLU A 72 6.59 3.91 -13.55
N ASN A 73 6.03 5.12 -13.39
CA ASN A 73 6.20 5.88 -12.15
C ASN A 73 5.51 5.20 -10.97
N LEU A 74 4.32 4.64 -11.18
CA LEU A 74 3.63 3.88 -10.14
C LEU A 74 4.45 2.67 -9.70
N ASP A 75 5.02 1.93 -10.65
CA ASP A 75 5.88 0.77 -10.39
C ASP A 75 7.13 1.17 -9.62
N LEU A 76 7.78 2.30 -9.98
CA LEU A 76 8.93 2.83 -9.24
C LEU A 76 8.56 3.15 -7.78
N ILE A 77 7.40 3.77 -7.55
CA ILE A 77 6.90 4.08 -6.20
C ILE A 77 6.68 2.77 -5.42
N HIS A 78 6.01 1.78 -6.02
CA HIS A 78 5.76 0.50 -5.36
C HIS A 78 7.06 -0.26 -5.06
N GLN A 79 8.02 -0.30 -5.98
CA GLN A 79 9.32 -0.93 -5.76
C GLN A 79 10.09 -0.25 -4.63
N ALA A 80 10.14 1.09 -4.61
CA ALA A 80 10.81 1.83 -3.56
C ALA A 80 10.13 1.62 -2.18
N MET A 81 8.80 1.56 -2.15
CA MET A 81 8.05 1.23 -0.94
C MET A 81 8.42 -0.15 -0.40
N VAL A 82 8.38 -1.18 -1.26
CA VAL A 82 8.72 -2.56 -0.88
C VAL A 82 10.17 -2.67 -0.43
N SER A 83 11.11 -2.04 -1.15
CA SER A 83 12.53 -2.01 -0.77
C SER A 83 12.71 -1.38 0.61
N ALA A 84 12.14 -0.19 0.84
CA ALA A 84 12.29 0.52 2.10
C ALA A 84 11.71 -0.25 3.30
N VAL A 85 10.62 -1.00 3.10
CA VAL A 85 10.06 -1.90 4.13
C VAL A 85 10.97 -3.10 4.37
N THR A 86 11.48 -3.71 3.31
CA THR A 86 12.36 -4.88 3.38
C THR A 86 13.69 -4.54 4.06
N ASP A 87 14.28 -3.40 3.73
CA ASP A 87 15.52 -2.89 4.35
C ASP A 87 15.34 -2.63 5.86
N TYR A 88 14.12 -2.37 6.30
CA TYR A 88 13.77 -2.19 7.71
C TYR A 88 13.43 -3.51 8.43
N GLY A 89 13.52 -4.64 7.74
CA GLY A 89 13.19 -5.98 8.24
C GLY A 89 11.70 -6.30 8.26
N GLY A 90 10.89 -5.54 7.52
CA GLY A 90 9.48 -5.86 7.26
C GLY A 90 9.30 -6.71 5.99
N ARG A 91 8.04 -6.96 5.64
CA ARG A 91 7.67 -7.70 4.42
C ARG A 91 6.38 -7.13 3.84
N ILE A 92 6.34 -7.00 2.51
CA ILE A 92 5.12 -6.86 1.72
C ILE A 92 5.16 -8.00 0.71
N ASP A 93 4.12 -8.84 0.71
CA ASP A 93 4.08 -10.04 -0.12
C ASP A 93 3.58 -9.70 -1.53
N GLU A 94 2.57 -8.84 -1.66
CA GLU A 94 2.01 -8.41 -2.94
C GLU A 94 1.47 -6.98 -2.89
N VAL A 95 1.45 -6.32 -4.05
CA VAL A 95 0.84 -4.99 -4.24
C VAL A 95 -0.12 -5.04 -5.42
N TYR A 96 -1.42 -4.87 -5.17
CA TYR A 96 -2.44 -4.76 -6.19
C TYR A 96 -2.96 -3.33 -6.28
N PHE A 97 -3.17 -2.85 -7.49
CA PHE A 97 -3.78 -1.54 -7.73
C PHE A 97 -4.90 -1.60 -8.77
N ALA A 98 -5.84 -0.67 -8.63
CA ALA A 98 -6.92 -0.42 -9.58
C ALA A 98 -6.75 0.97 -10.19
N ALA A 99 -6.71 1.06 -11.52
CA ALA A 99 -6.58 2.33 -12.25
C ALA A 99 -7.94 2.86 -12.75
N GLU A 100 -9.01 2.08 -12.59
CA GLU A 100 -10.32 2.35 -13.13
C GLU A 100 -10.95 3.63 -12.54
N LEU A 101 -11.56 4.43 -13.41
CA LEU A 101 -12.21 5.68 -13.03
C LEU A 101 -13.65 5.47 -12.57
N ASP A 102 -14.26 4.38 -13.02
CA ASP A 102 -15.60 3.97 -12.64
C ASP A 102 -15.65 3.59 -11.16
N ILE A 103 -16.58 4.21 -10.44
CA ILE A 103 -16.82 3.97 -9.02
C ILE A 103 -17.28 2.53 -8.78
N ASP A 104 -18.00 1.96 -9.75
CA ASP A 104 -18.62 0.63 -9.69
C ASP A 104 -17.74 -0.47 -10.31
N SER A 105 -16.49 -0.14 -10.68
CA SER A 105 -15.55 -1.13 -11.21
C SER A 105 -15.33 -2.25 -10.19
N PRO A 106 -15.43 -3.53 -10.58
CA PRO A 106 -15.26 -4.66 -9.66
C PRO A 106 -13.83 -4.77 -9.08
N ASN A 107 -12.85 -4.16 -9.74
CA ASN A 107 -11.46 -4.14 -9.28
C ASN A 107 -11.18 -2.97 -8.32
N ARG A 108 -12.06 -1.97 -8.27
CA ARG A 108 -11.93 -0.83 -7.38
C ARG A 108 -12.37 -1.26 -5.98
N LYS A 109 -11.47 -1.18 -5.01
CA LYS A 109 -11.85 -1.46 -3.61
C LYS A 109 -12.91 -0.45 -3.15
N PRO A 110 -13.88 -0.89 -2.30
CA PRO A 110 -15.03 -0.09 -1.90
C PRO A 110 -14.66 1.19 -1.17
#